data_AF-A0A355B998-F1
#
_entry.id   AF-A0A355B998-F1
#
_cell.length_a   1.000
_cell.length_b   1.000
_cell.length_c   1.000
_cell.angle_alpha   90.00
_cell.angle_beta   90.00
_cell.angle_gamma   90.00
#
_symmetry.space_group_name_H-M   'P 1'
#
loop_
_entity.id
_entity.type
_entity.pdbx_description
1 polymer ?
#
loop_
_entity_poly.entity_id
_entity_poly.type
_entity_poly.pdbx_seq_one_letter_code
_entity_poly.pdbx_strand_id
1 'polypeptide(L)' 'MEKFDKMQVVNPFAAGIDVGSRSHYVAVGEEKNLVKEFNVYQSGTKAVISFLKEHNTTTVDMESTGSYW' A
#
# COMPACT_ATOMS: atom_id res chain seq x y z
N MET A 1 -27.02 -13.60 3.27
CA MET A 1 -25.78 -12.80 3.34
C MET A 1 -26.11 -11.49 2.65
N GLU A 2 -26.16 -10.39 3.37
CA GLU A 2 -26.46 -9.08 2.75
C GLU A 2 -25.36 -8.75 1.74
N LYS A 3 -25.77 -8.40 0.52
CA LYS A 3 -24.88 -7.85 -0.48
C LYS A 3 -24.64 -6.39 -0.08
N PHE A 4 -23.45 -6.10 0.42
CA PHE A 4 -23.00 -4.72 0.47
C PHE A 4 -22.82 -4.25 -0.97
N ASP A 5 -23.58 -3.24 -1.38
CA ASP A 5 -23.33 -2.56 -2.66
C ASP A 5 -21.88 -2.04 -2.66
N LYS A 6 -21.17 -2.22 -3.78
CA LYS A 6 -19.80 -1.73 -3.92
C LYS A 6 -19.81 -0.22 -3.66
N MET A 7 -19.05 0.21 -2.66
CA MET A 7 -18.86 1.63 -2.39
C MET A 7 -18.13 2.28 -3.56
N GLN A 8 -18.50 3.52 -3.87
CA GLN A 8 -17.80 4.31 -4.86
C GLN A 8 -16.38 4.61 -4.38
N VAL A 9 -15.39 4.33 -5.21
CA VAL A 9 -13.99 4.73 -4.98
C VAL A 9 -13.88 6.24 -5.21
N VAL A 10 -13.56 6.99 -4.14
CA VAL A 10 -13.39 8.45 -4.18
C VAL A 10 -11.94 8.85 -4.52
N ASN A 11 -10.96 8.05 -4.09
CA ASN A 11 -9.53 8.30 -4.31
C ASN A 11 -8.90 7.14 -5.10
N PRO A 12 -9.02 7.12 -6.44
CA PRO A 12 -8.59 5.98 -7.27
C PRO A 12 -7.07 5.78 -7.34
N PHE A 13 -6.29 6.78 -6.92
CA PHE A 13 -4.82 6.76 -6.93
C PHE A 13 -4.24 6.76 -5.50
N ALA A 14 -4.99 6.23 -4.55
CA ALA A 14 -4.53 6.02 -3.19
C ALA A 14 -3.83 4.66 -3.03
N ALA A 15 -2.85 4.59 -2.14
CA ALA A 15 -2.25 3.34 -1.70
C ALA A 15 -2.26 3.25 -0.17
N GLY A 16 -2.38 2.04 0.35
CA GLY A 16 -2.19 1.73 1.76
C GLY A 16 -0.84 1.05 1.97
N ILE A 17 -0.11 1.45 3.01
CA ILE A 17 1.16 0.80 3.41
C ILE A 17 1.07 0.40 4.87
N ASP A 18 1.20 -0.90 5.14
CA ASP A 18 1.46 -1.45 6.47
C ASP A 18 2.98 -1.60 6.64
N VAL A 19 3.54 -0.79 7.54
CA VAL A 19 4.97 -0.73 7.82
C VAL A 19 5.32 -1.66 8.98
N GLY A 20 5.85 -2.84 8.66
CA GLY A 20 6.43 -3.76 9.63
C GLY A 20 7.95 -3.63 9.79
N SER A 21 8.47 -4.23 10.87
CA SER A 21 9.91 -4.31 11.17
C SER A 21 10.66 -5.36 10.32
N ARG A 22 9.93 -6.26 9.65
CA ARG A 22 10.48 -7.32 8.79
C ARG A 22 10.12 -7.16 7.33
N SER A 23 8.97 -6.55 7.04
CA SER A 23 8.51 -6.26 5.70
C SER A 23 7.48 -5.14 5.69
N HIS A 24 7.22 -4.61 4.51
CA HIS A 24 6.15 -3.65 4.25
C HIS A 24 5.15 -4.27 3.28
N TYR A 25 3.87 -4.20 3.61
CA TYR A 25 2.80 -4.58 2.69
C TYR A 25 2.23 -3.32 2.05
N VAL A 26 2.24 -3.27 0.71
CA VAL A 26 1.76 -2.11 -0.06
C VAL A 26 0.61 -2.55 -0.94
N ALA A 27 -0.53 -1.88 -0.80
CA ALA A 27 -1.73 -2.10 -1.60
C ALA A 27 -2.05 -0.87 -2.44
N VAL A 28 -2.16 -1.03 -3.76
CA VAL A 28 -2.59 0.03 -4.72
C VAL A 28 -3.99 -0.23 -5.28
N GLY A 29 -4.70 -1.22 -4.74
CA GLY A 29 -6.08 -1.58 -5.11
C GLY A 29 -6.58 -2.79 -4.32
N GLU A 30 -7.82 -3.22 -4.60
CA GLU A 30 -8.52 -4.27 -3.83
C GLU A 30 -8.08 -5.70 -4.22
N GLU A 31 -7.60 -5.89 -5.45
CA GLU A 31 -7.25 -7.21 -5.97
C GLU A 31 -5.92 -7.72 -5.40
N LYS A 32 -5.82 -9.04 -5.19
CA LYS A 32 -4.62 -9.64 -4.56
C LYS A 32 -3.32 -9.36 -5.30
N ASN A 33 -3.36 -9.22 -6.62
CA ASN A 33 -2.19 -8.90 -7.45
C ASN A 33 -1.74 -7.42 -7.34
N LEU A 34 -2.57 -6.58 -6.72
CA LEU A 34 -2.28 -5.17 -6.42
C LEU A 34 -1.77 -4.98 -4.99
N VAL A 35 -1.51 -6.08 -4.26
CA VAL A 35 -0.87 -6.08 -2.95
C VAL A 35 0.48 -6.78 -3.07
N LYS A 36 1.56 -6.12 -2.62
CA LYS A 36 2.92 -6.67 -2.67
C LYS A 36 3.66 -6.47 -1.34
N GLU A 37 4.43 -7.48 -0.97
CA GLU A 37 5.36 -7.43 0.18
C GLU A 37 6.74 -6.96 -0.28
N PHE A 38 7.35 -6.06 0.49
CA PHE A 38 8.70 -5.54 0.26
C PHE A 38 9.55 -5.71 1.53
N ASN A 39 10.86 -5.87 1.37
CA ASN A 39 11.77 -5.89 2.52
C ASN A 39 11.98 -4.48 3.10
N VAL A 40 12.56 -4.40 4.30
CA VAL A 40 12.77 -3.14 5.04
C VAL A 40 14.08 -2.41 4.71
N TYR A 41 14.91 -2.98 3.84
CA TYR A 41 16.17 -2.35 3.45
C TYR A 41 15.94 -1.28 2.39
N GLN A 42 16.98 -0.48 2.11
CA GLN A 42 16.93 0.56 1.09
C GLN A 42 16.45 0.04 -0.28
N SER A 43 16.78 -1.21 -0.64
CA SER A 43 16.29 -1.84 -1.87
C SER A 43 14.78 -2.02 -1.87
N GLY A 44 14.20 -2.42 -0.74
CA GLY A 44 12.75 -2.51 -0.55
C GLY A 44 12.09 -1.14 -0.66
N THR A 45 12.59 -0.10 0.01
CA THR A 45 12.04 1.26 -0.11
C THR A 45 12.06 1.76 -1.57
N LYS A 46 13.17 1.54 -2.30
CA LYS A 46 13.24 1.88 -3.73
C LYS A 46 12.21 1.11 -4.56
N ALA A 47 12.00 -0.17 -4.25
CA ALA A 47 11.01 -1.00 -4.94
C ALA A 47 9.57 -0.55 -4.64
N VAL A 48 9.27 -0.16 -3.40
CA VAL A 48 8.00 0.47 -3.03
C VAL A 48 7.76 1.72 -3.87
N ILE A 49 8.74 2.64 -3.93
CA ILE A 49 8.62 3.88 -4.73
C ILE A 49 8.34 3.56 -6.20
N SER A 50 9.06 2.60 -6.79
CA SER A 50 8.83 2.19 -8.17
C SER A 50 7.42 1.63 -8.38
N PHE A 51 6.94 0.79 -7.47
CA PHE A 51 5.60 0.19 -7.53
C PHE A 51 4.49 1.24 -7.44
N LEU A 52 4.63 2.21 -6.53
CA LEU A 52 3.69 3.33 -6.40
C LEU A 52 3.66 4.20 -7.67
N LYS A 53 4.83 4.49 -8.26
CA LYS A 53 4.93 5.26 -9.51
C LYS A 53 4.30 4.53 -10.69
N GLU A 54 4.52 3.22 -10.80
CA GLU A 54 3.92 2.37 -11.85
C GLU A 54 2.38 2.45 -11.84
N HIS A 55 1.78 2.61 -10.65
CA HIS A 55 0.32 2.68 -10.47
C HIS A 55 -0.21 4.11 -10.38
N ASN A 56 0.62 5.11 -10.70
CA ASN A 56 0.27 6.53 -10.63
C ASN A 56 -0.27 6.96 -9.25
N THR A 57 0.19 6.33 -8.16
CA THR A 57 -0.24 6.69 -6.81
C THR A 57 0.14 8.13 -6.51
N THR A 58 -0.83 8.92 -6.05
CA THR A 58 -0.64 10.33 -5.66
C THR A 58 -0.85 10.56 -4.16
N THR A 59 -1.48 9.63 -3.46
CA THR A 59 -1.76 9.71 -2.03
C THR A 59 -1.46 8.36 -1.38
N VAL A 60 -0.82 8.40 -0.21
CA VAL A 60 -0.50 7.20 0.56
C VAL A 60 -1.02 7.39 1.97
N ASP A 61 -1.75 6.40 2.47
CA ASP A 61 -1.98 6.22 3.89
C ASP A 61 -1.02 5.16 4.41
N MET A 62 -0.35 5.45 5.52
CA MET A 62 0.72 4.61 6.05
C MET A 62 0.49 4.34 7.52
N GLU A 63 0.25 3.07 7.84
CA GLU A 63 0.10 2.58 9.19
C GLU A 63 1.44 2.01 9.67
N SER A 64 1.80 2.39 10.90
CA SER A 64 3.03 1.96 11.54
C SER A 64 2.76 1.83 13.02
N THR A 65 3.06 0.65 13.56
CA THR A 65 2.90 0.37 15.00
C THR A 65 4.14 0.72 15.82
N GLY A 66 5.21 1.23 15.18
CA GLY A 66 6.47 1.57 15.83
C GLY A 66 6.68 3.08 16.04
N SER A 67 7.43 3.43 17.08
CA SER A 67 7.94 4.80 17.28
C SER A 67 9.16 5.03 16.37
N TYR A 68 8.96 5.73 15.26
CA TYR A 68 10.03 6.13 14.35
C TYR A 68 10.25 7.64 14.48
N TRP A 69 10.97 8.05 15.53
CA TRP A 69 11.45 9.41 15.74
C TRP A 69 12.85 9.40 16.34
#